data_AF-J6HD58-F1
#
_entry.id   AF-J6HD58-F1
#
_cell.length_a   1.000
_cell.length_b   1.000
_cell.length_c   1.000
_cell.angle_alpha   90.00
_cell.angle_beta   90.00
_cell.angle_gamma   90.00
#
_symmetry.space_group_name_H-M   'P 1'
#
loop_
_entity.id
_entity.type
_entity.pdbx_description
1 polymer ?
#
loop_
_entity_poly.entity_id
_entity_poly.type
_entity_poly.pdbx_seq_one_letter_code
_entity_poly.pdbx_strand_id
1 'polypeptide(L)'
;MKKISNENAEYNGNEEDEFVEEIELMDFMDHLFRTPTLGSTHSAGKKIMEVIRNICKSSSSPNKIGFDEDFYYHSRARYSGVAPYVSAQMLKAPVGVTGPGRYNHPGRSHYYFANTQHGAIEEVRKHLKNEQEIQTIKIKPVNPIVILDLSIR
;
A
#
# COMPACT_ATOMS: atom_id res chain seq x y z
N MET A 1 45.46 -49.98 1.40
CA MET A 1 45.13 -49.48 2.75
C MET A 1 45.49 -48.00 2.80
N LYS A 2 44.53 -47.13 3.18
CA LYS A 2 44.60 -45.66 3.36
C LYS A 2 44.80 -44.83 2.08
N LYS A 3 44.05 -43.75 1.83
CA LYS A 3 42.88 -43.14 2.48
C LYS A 3 42.18 -42.33 1.39
N ILE A 4 40.92 -42.63 1.13
CA ILE A 4 40.01 -41.73 0.41
C ILE A 4 39.65 -40.66 1.45
N SER A 5 40.07 -39.41 1.22
CA SER A 5 39.61 -38.27 2.02
C SER A 5 38.30 -37.78 1.43
N ASN A 6 37.22 -38.05 2.17
CA ASN A 6 35.85 -37.65 1.90
C ASN A 6 35.74 -36.16 1.59
N GLU A 7 35.00 -35.90 0.53
CA GLU A 7 34.23 -34.68 0.30
C GLU A 7 33.32 -34.44 1.51
N ASN A 8 33.65 -33.42 2.30
CA ASN A 8 32.69 -32.78 3.20
C ASN A 8 32.62 -31.31 2.79
N ALA A 9 31.92 -31.04 1.69
CA ALA A 9 31.31 -29.74 1.48
C ALA A 9 29.88 -29.85 2.00
N GLU A 10 29.71 -29.76 3.31
CA GLU A 10 28.41 -29.45 3.90
C GLU A 10 28.10 -27.98 3.58
N TYR A 11 27.58 -27.75 2.38
CA TYR A 11 26.94 -26.50 2.01
C TYR A 11 25.48 -26.56 2.49
N ASN A 12 25.27 -26.29 3.77
CA ASN A 12 23.94 -26.01 4.30
C ASN A 12 23.64 -24.52 4.11
N GLY A 13 23.49 -24.11 2.85
CA GLY A 13 22.87 -22.85 2.50
C GLY A 13 21.39 -23.09 2.32
N ASN A 14 20.58 -22.75 3.33
CA ASN A 14 19.19 -22.39 3.06
C ASN A 14 19.24 -21.03 2.36
N GLU A 15 19.64 -21.01 1.09
CA GLU A 15 19.38 -19.88 0.21
C GLU A 15 17.87 -19.95 -0.06
N GLU A 16 17.10 -19.16 0.71
CA GLU A 16 15.79 -18.76 0.23
C GLU A 16 16.04 -18.04 -1.09
N ASP A 17 15.73 -18.70 -2.21
CA ASP A 17 15.80 -18.10 -3.55
C ASP A 17 15.16 -16.71 -3.47
N GLU A 18 15.95 -15.67 -3.73
CA GLU A 18 15.49 -14.30 -3.60
C GLU A 18 14.39 -14.06 -4.65
N PHE A 19 13.19 -13.67 -4.21
CA PHE A 19 12.03 -13.52 -5.09
C PHE A 19 12.33 -12.62 -6.31
N VAL A 20 13.11 -11.57 -6.08
CA VAL A 20 13.71 -10.71 -7.10
C VAL A 20 15.13 -10.41 -6.62
N GLU A 21 16.12 -10.87 -7.37
CA GLU A 21 17.54 -10.57 -7.14
C GLU A 21 17.79 -9.06 -7.09
N GLU A 22 18.76 -8.61 -6.27
CA GLU A 22 19.11 -7.19 -6.14
C GLU A 22 19.36 -6.50 -7.50
N ILE A 23 20.08 -7.17 -8.40
CA ILE A 23 20.39 -6.65 -9.75
C ILE A 23 19.11 -6.49 -10.58
N GLU A 24 18.19 -7.46 -10.51
CA GLU A 24 16.91 -7.39 -11.21
C GLU A 24 16.02 -6.27 -10.63
N LEU A 25 16.09 -6.04 -9.32
CA LEU A 25 15.38 -4.94 -8.66
C LEU A 25 15.93 -3.58 -9.08
N MET A 26 17.26 -3.43 -9.13
CA MET A 26 17.90 -2.19 -9.59
C MET A 26 17.53 -1.85 -11.04
N ASP A 27 17.57 -2.84 -11.93
CA ASP A 27 17.16 -2.68 -13.33
C ASP A 27 15.68 -2.28 -13.42
N PHE A 28 14.83 -2.92 -12.62
CA PHE A 28 13.41 -2.57 -12.56
C PHE A 28 13.19 -1.12 -12.08
N MET A 29 13.96 -0.66 -11.10
CA MET A 29 13.89 0.72 -10.62
C MET A 29 14.31 1.73 -11.70
N ASP A 30 15.37 1.47 -12.48
CA ASP A 30 15.75 2.33 -13.61
C ASP A 30 14.65 2.33 -14.69
N HIS A 31 14.08 1.16 -15.00
CA HIS A 31 12.96 1.03 -15.93
C HIS A 31 11.75 1.86 -15.49
N LEU A 32 11.37 1.80 -14.20
CA LEU A 32 10.28 2.61 -13.64
C LEU A 32 10.60 4.10 -13.63
N PHE A 33 11.86 4.48 -13.38
CA PHE A 33 12.28 5.88 -13.43
C PHE A 33 12.10 6.46 -14.84
N ARG A 34 12.47 5.70 -15.87
CA ARG A 34 12.32 6.09 -17.28
C ARG A 34 10.90 5.96 -17.80
N THR A 35 10.16 4.95 -17.35
CA THR A 35 8.84 4.57 -17.88
C THR A 35 7.85 4.21 -16.76
N PRO A 36 7.42 5.21 -15.95
CA PRO A 36 6.68 4.98 -14.70
C PRO A 36 5.32 4.28 -14.86
N THR A 37 4.73 4.28 -16.06
CA THR A 37 3.45 3.61 -16.34
C THR A 37 3.60 2.21 -16.94
N LEU A 38 4.83 1.77 -17.23
CA LEU A 38 5.11 0.50 -17.92
C LEU A 38 5.80 -0.52 -17.01
N GLY A 39 5.61 -0.43 -15.70
CA GLY A 39 6.20 -1.38 -14.76
C GLY A 39 5.83 -2.84 -15.08
N SER A 40 4.60 -3.10 -15.52
CA SER A 40 4.14 -4.44 -15.88
C SER A 40 4.75 -5.02 -17.16
N THR A 41 5.55 -4.25 -17.91
CA THR A 41 6.25 -4.77 -19.09
C THR A 41 7.61 -5.38 -18.72
N HIS A 42 8.19 -4.99 -17.58
CA HIS A 42 9.45 -5.50 -17.04
C HIS A 42 9.30 -6.89 -16.41
N SER A 43 10.37 -7.70 -16.36
CA SER A 43 10.35 -9.04 -15.76
C SER A 43 9.93 -9.00 -14.28
N ALA A 44 10.64 -8.20 -13.47
CA ALA A 44 10.34 -8.02 -12.05
C ALA A 44 8.90 -7.52 -11.83
N GLY A 45 8.46 -6.53 -12.61
CA GLY A 45 7.10 -6.01 -12.50
C GLY A 45 6.02 -7.05 -12.83
N LYS A 46 6.27 -7.94 -13.79
CA LYS A 46 5.38 -9.09 -14.07
C LYS A 46 5.33 -10.05 -12.89
N LYS A 47 6.49 -10.41 -12.31
CA LYS A 47 6.57 -11.26 -11.11
C LYS A 47 5.77 -10.66 -9.95
N ILE A 48 5.97 -9.37 -9.65
CA ILE A 48 5.25 -8.67 -8.58
C ILE A 48 3.73 -8.69 -8.85
N MET A 49 3.30 -8.41 -10.09
CA MET A 49 1.86 -8.44 -10.42
C MET A 49 1.26 -9.84 -10.34
N GLU A 50 2.03 -10.87 -10.66
CA GLU A 50 1.61 -12.26 -10.49
C GLU A 50 1.43 -12.61 -9.02
N VAL A 51 2.38 -12.24 -8.15
CA VAL A 51 2.26 -12.43 -6.70
C VAL A 51 1.04 -11.71 -6.14
N ILE A 52 0.84 -10.42 -6.45
CA ILE A 52 -0.34 -9.67 -6.00
C ILE A 52 -1.62 -10.36 -6.46
N ARG A 53 -1.68 -10.79 -7.72
CA ARG A 53 -2.85 -11.50 -8.26
C ARG A 53 -3.11 -12.81 -7.53
N ASN A 54 -2.05 -13.56 -7.19
CA ASN A 54 -2.16 -14.83 -6.48
C ASN A 54 -2.61 -14.62 -5.03
N ILE A 55 -2.10 -13.59 -4.35
CA ILE A 55 -2.58 -13.17 -3.01
C ILE A 55 -4.07 -12.84 -3.07
N CYS A 56 -4.51 -12.02 -4.03
CA CYS A 56 -5.91 -11.63 -4.16
C CYS A 56 -6.85 -12.81 -4.49
N LYS A 57 -6.38 -13.79 -5.28
CA LYS A 57 -7.18 -14.97 -5.66
C LYS A 57 -7.23 -16.05 -4.58
N SER A 58 -6.15 -16.22 -3.84
CA SER A 58 -6.03 -17.30 -2.86
C SER A 58 -6.95 -17.03 -1.67
N SER A 59 -7.84 -17.98 -1.35
CA SER A 59 -8.73 -17.88 -0.19
C SER A 59 -7.96 -17.86 1.14
N SER A 60 -6.78 -18.47 1.20
CA SER A 60 -6.00 -18.72 2.42
C SER A 60 -4.69 -17.92 2.52
N SER A 61 -4.45 -16.95 1.64
CA SER A 61 -3.24 -16.12 1.74
C SER A 61 -3.23 -15.33 3.06
N PRO A 62 -2.11 -15.33 3.81
CA PRO A 62 -2.00 -14.52 5.03
C PRO A 62 -1.80 -13.02 4.72
N ASN A 63 -1.38 -12.65 3.51
CA ASN A 63 -1.09 -11.27 3.11
C ASN A 63 -2.33 -10.51 2.61
N LYS A 64 -3.51 -10.91 3.04
CA LYS A 64 -4.75 -10.19 2.75
C LYS A 64 -5.61 -10.11 4.00
N ILE A 65 -6.29 -8.98 4.13
CA ILE A 65 -7.26 -8.73 5.20
C ILE A 65 -8.55 -8.20 4.59
N GLY A 66 -9.63 -8.33 5.35
CA GLY A 66 -10.88 -7.64 5.09
C GLY A 66 -10.98 -6.40 5.99
N PHE A 67 -12.20 -5.86 6.06
CA PHE A 67 -12.53 -5.01 7.20
C PHE A 67 -12.66 -5.88 8.46
N ASP A 68 -11.91 -5.52 9.48
CA ASP A 68 -11.80 -6.16 10.80
C ASP A 68 -12.38 -5.31 11.94
N GLU A 69 -12.75 -4.06 11.66
CA GLU A 69 -13.36 -3.13 12.62
C GLU A 69 -14.81 -2.82 12.26
N ASP A 70 -15.65 -2.60 13.28
CA ASP A 70 -17.03 -2.14 13.08
C ASP A 70 -17.10 -0.78 12.38
N PHE A 71 -16.09 0.06 12.62
CA PHE A 71 -16.02 1.41 12.11
C PHE A 71 -14.58 1.86 11.85
N TYR A 72 -14.43 2.70 10.84
CA TYR A 72 -13.21 3.40 10.51
C TYR A 72 -13.44 4.91 10.52
N TYR A 73 -12.38 5.67 10.32
CA TYR A 73 -12.41 7.12 10.34
C TYR A 73 -11.76 7.70 9.09
N HIS A 74 -12.43 8.67 8.47
CA HIS A 74 -11.90 9.47 7.38
C HIS A 74 -11.85 10.93 7.80
N SER A 75 -10.70 11.56 7.57
CA SER A 75 -10.47 12.97 7.88
C SER A 75 -10.05 13.70 6.62
N ARG A 76 -10.42 14.99 6.52
CA ARG A 76 -9.86 15.89 5.51
C ARG A 76 -9.86 17.35 5.97
N ALA A 77 -8.96 18.11 5.37
CA ALA A 77 -8.88 19.55 5.56
C ALA A 77 -10.01 20.27 4.83
N ARG A 78 -10.53 21.33 5.45
CA ARG A 78 -11.41 22.32 4.84
C ARG A 78 -11.01 23.72 5.30
N TYR A 79 -11.37 24.75 4.54
CA TYR A 79 -11.12 26.12 4.97
C TYR A 79 -12.08 26.53 6.09
N SER A 80 -11.55 27.24 7.08
CA SER A 80 -12.31 27.81 8.18
C SER A 80 -13.35 28.80 7.65
N GLY A 81 -14.57 28.72 8.18
CA GLY A 81 -15.68 29.56 7.74
C GLY A 81 -16.39 29.09 6.46
N VAL A 82 -15.91 28.02 5.81
CA VAL A 82 -16.61 27.36 4.70
C VAL A 82 -17.52 26.25 5.24
N ALA A 83 -18.66 26.08 4.56
CA ALA A 83 -19.61 25.02 4.85
C ALA A 83 -18.90 23.65 4.97
N PRO A 84 -19.20 22.86 6.01
CA PRO A 84 -18.70 21.50 6.12
C PRO A 84 -19.09 20.67 4.91
N TYR A 85 -18.26 19.68 4.60
CA TYR A 85 -18.58 18.72 3.56
C TYR A 85 -19.73 17.82 4.00
N VAL A 86 -20.65 17.54 3.09
CA VAL A 86 -21.74 16.60 3.36
C VAL A 86 -21.23 15.17 3.38
N SER A 87 -21.95 14.27 4.04
CA SER A 87 -21.56 12.85 4.18
C SER A 87 -21.22 12.19 2.85
N ALA A 88 -22.00 12.46 1.80
CA ALA A 88 -21.76 11.92 0.46
C ALA A 88 -20.42 12.38 -0.16
N GLN A 89 -19.94 13.58 0.20
CA GLN A 89 -18.63 14.07 -0.22
C GLN A 89 -17.52 13.49 0.65
N MET A 90 -17.78 13.25 1.94
CA MET A 90 -16.82 12.62 2.86
C MET A 90 -16.61 11.11 2.61
N LEU A 91 -17.47 10.48 1.79
CA LEU A 91 -17.35 9.07 1.37
C LEU A 91 -16.68 8.90 0.00
N LYS A 92 -16.12 9.97 -0.56
CA LYS A 92 -15.46 9.96 -1.87
C LYS A 92 -14.03 10.48 -1.72
N ALA A 93 -13.14 9.98 -2.59
CA ALA A 93 -11.83 10.59 -2.74
C ALA A 93 -11.99 12.09 -3.08
N PRO A 94 -11.10 12.96 -2.57
CA PRO A 94 -11.14 14.39 -2.90
C PRO A 94 -11.10 14.61 -4.41
N VAL A 95 -11.94 15.51 -4.93
CA VAL A 95 -11.98 15.88 -6.34
C VAL A 95 -11.05 17.06 -6.62
N GLY A 96 -10.36 17.04 -7.77
CA GLY A 96 -9.46 18.12 -8.20
C GLY A 96 -7.97 17.74 -8.19
N VAL A 97 -7.09 18.73 -8.09
CA VAL A 97 -5.63 18.50 -8.02
C VAL A 97 -5.28 17.94 -6.64
N THR A 98 -5.32 16.61 -6.52
CA THR A 98 -4.88 15.92 -5.31
C THR A 98 -3.35 15.83 -5.30
N GLY A 99 -2.74 16.25 -4.20
CA GLY A 99 -1.32 16.04 -3.97
C GLY A 99 -0.96 14.54 -3.90
N PRO A 100 0.34 14.21 -4.01
CA PRO A 100 0.80 12.86 -3.77
C PRO A 100 0.63 12.51 -2.30
N GLY A 101 0.06 11.34 -2.03
CA GLY A 101 0.10 10.62 -0.78
C GLY A 101 1.01 9.40 -0.92
N ARG A 102 1.20 8.67 0.17
CA ARG A 102 2.18 7.58 0.25
C ARG A 102 1.90 6.43 -0.73
N TYR A 103 0.62 6.17 -1.01
CA TYR A 103 0.17 5.00 -1.77
C TYR A 103 -0.62 5.37 -3.03
N ASN A 104 -0.48 6.59 -3.56
CA ASN A 104 -1.10 6.99 -4.82
C ASN A 104 -0.09 7.62 -5.78
N HIS A 105 -0.34 7.39 -7.07
CA HIS A 105 0.39 8.09 -8.12
C HIS A 105 -0.11 9.55 -8.21
N PRO A 106 0.78 10.53 -8.48
CA PRO A 106 0.38 11.91 -8.74
C PRO A 106 -0.74 11.99 -9.77
N GLY A 107 -1.73 12.85 -9.52
CA GLY A 107 -2.90 12.99 -10.39
C GLY A 107 -3.99 11.92 -10.23
N ARG A 108 -3.82 10.93 -9.34
CA ARG A 108 -4.88 9.98 -8.97
C ARG A 108 -5.33 10.18 -7.52
N SER A 109 -6.57 10.59 -7.35
CA SER A 109 -7.21 10.74 -6.04
C SER A 109 -7.54 9.37 -5.44
N HIS A 110 -7.13 9.15 -4.19
CA HIS A 110 -7.42 7.93 -3.44
C HIS A 110 -8.17 8.27 -2.14
N TYR A 111 -8.92 7.31 -1.63
CA TYR A 111 -9.67 7.45 -0.39
C TYR A 111 -8.91 6.80 0.76
N TYR A 112 -8.39 7.63 1.66
CA TYR A 112 -7.65 7.19 2.85
C TYR A 112 -8.54 7.18 4.08
N PHE A 113 -8.44 6.13 4.89
CA PHE A 113 -9.14 6.00 6.17
C PHE A 113 -8.23 5.29 7.17
N ALA A 114 -8.54 5.38 8.46
CA ALA A 114 -7.80 4.71 9.53
C ALA A 114 -8.76 4.00 10.49
N ASN A 115 -8.27 2.98 11.20
CA ASN A 115 -9.01 2.31 12.27
C ASN A 115 -9.15 3.17 13.53
N THR A 116 -8.31 4.21 13.69
CA THR A 116 -8.41 5.15 14.81
C THR A 116 -8.72 6.57 14.34
N GLN A 117 -9.56 7.27 15.11
CA GLN A 117 -9.87 8.69 14.85
C GLN A 117 -8.61 9.56 14.96
N HIS A 118 -7.79 9.31 15.97
CA HIS A 118 -6.54 10.03 16.17
C HIS A 118 -5.60 9.87 14.98
N GLY A 119 -5.38 8.64 14.49
CA GLY A 119 -4.52 8.39 13.32
C GLY A 119 -5.01 9.11 12.06
N ALA A 120 -6.32 9.10 11.80
CA ALA A 120 -6.90 9.82 10.67
C ALA A 120 -6.67 11.34 10.78
N ILE A 121 -6.78 11.91 11.99
CA ILE A 121 -6.57 13.34 12.23
C ILE A 121 -5.09 13.71 12.08
N GLU A 122 -4.17 12.95 12.68
CA GLU A 122 -2.73 13.27 12.62
C GLU A 122 -2.19 13.25 11.19
N GLU A 123 -2.67 12.33 10.34
CA GLU A 123 -2.23 12.27 8.95
C GLU A 123 -2.61 13.53 8.16
N VAL A 124 -3.81 14.06 8.38
CA VAL A 124 -4.24 15.32 7.75
C VAL A 124 -3.52 16.52 8.38
N ARG A 125 -3.30 16.50 9.70
CA ARG A 125 -2.68 17.61 10.44
C ARG A 125 -1.28 17.95 9.94
N LYS A 126 -0.49 16.93 9.56
CA LYS A 126 0.87 17.11 9.00
C LYS A 126 0.91 18.00 7.75
N HIS A 127 -0.22 18.12 7.04
CA HIS A 127 -0.33 18.84 5.78
C HIS A 127 -1.31 20.02 5.85
N LEU A 128 -1.78 20.36 7.05
CA LEU A 128 -2.75 21.43 7.26
C LEU A 128 -2.10 22.80 7.02
N LYS A 129 -2.77 23.67 6.27
CA LYS A 129 -2.33 25.05 6.05
C LYS A 129 -2.97 25.98 7.08
N ASN A 130 -2.41 27.19 7.21
CA ASN A 130 -3.07 28.29 7.91
C ASN A 130 -4.47 28.48 7.32
N GLU A 131 -5.46 28.76 8.18
CA GLU A 131 -6.88 28.94 7.82
C GLU A 131 -7.64 27.66 7.44
N GLN A 132 -7.06 26.47 7.68
CA GLN A 132 -7.76 25.20 7.52
C GLN A 132 -8.08 24.55 8.86
N GLU A 133 -9.16 23.78 8.87
CA GLU A 133 -9.60 22.95 9.96
C GLU A 133 -9.91 21.54 9.47
N ILE A 134 -9.88 20.57 10.40
CA ILE A 134 -10.04 19.15 10.08
C ILE A 134 -11.48 18.74 10.32
N GLN A 135 -12.12 18.22 9.27
CA GLN A 135 -13.41 17.54 9.39
C GLN A 135 -13.18 16.03 9.38
N THR A 136 -13.75 15.34 10.37
CA THR A 136 -13.65 13.88 10.51
C THR A 136 -15.04 13.26 10.45
N ILE A 137 -15.18 12.12 9.78
CA ILE A 137 -16.37 11.28 9.86
C ILE A 137 -16.02 9.86 10.32
N LYS A 138 -16.99 9.22 10.94
CA LYS A 138 -16.99 7.79 11.24
C LYS A 138 -17.70 7.06 10.10
N ILE A 139 -17.05 6.06 9.52
CA ILE A 139 -17.57 5.27 8.39
C ILE A 139 -17.74 3.82 8.81
N LYS A 140 -18.79 3.18 8.29
CA LYS A 140 -19.09 1.76 8.53
C LYS A 140 -18.88 0.97 7.24
N PRO A 141 -18.12 -0.13 7.26
CA PRO A 141 -18.08 -1.09 6.17
C PRO A 141 -19.48 -1.65 5.86
N VAL A 142 -19.85 -1.65 4.58
CA VAL A 142 -21.14 -2.22 4.13
C VAL A 142 -20.97 -3.43 3.22
N ASN A 143 -19.83 -3.52 2.53
CA ASN A 143 -19.52 -4.61 1.62
C ASN A 143 -18.16 -5.22 2.01
N PRO A 144 -17.98 -6.54 1.81
CA PRO A 144 -16.67 -7.15 1.96
C PRO A 144 -15.68 -6.57 0.96
N ILE A 145 -14.40 -6.52 1.36
CA ILE A 145 -13.28 -6.07 0.53
C ILE A 145 -12.10 -7.01 0.74
N VAL A 146 -11.20 -7.05 -0.24
CA VAL A 146 -9.87 -7.65 -0.09
C VAL A 146 -8.85 -6.51 -0.09
N ILE A 147 -8.14 -6.36 1.02
CA ILE A 147 -7.06 -5.39 1.21
C ILE A 147 -5.75 -6.18 1.26
N LEU A 148 -4.76 -5.73 0.49
CA LEU A 148 -3.40 -6.27 0.58
C LEU A 148 -2.79 -5.83 1.91
N ASP A 149 -2.38 -6.78 2.73
CA ASP A 149 -1.77 -6.49 4.02
C ASP A 149 -0.26 -6.30 3.86
N LEU A 150 0.17 -5.05 4.02
CA LEU A 150 1.58 -4.63 3.99
C LEU A 150 2.14 -4.36 5.40
N SER A 151 1.39 -4.69 6.45
CA SER A 151 1.80 -4.49 7.85
C SER A 151 2.55 -5.69 8.43
N ILE A 152 2.37 -6.86 7.84
CA ILE A 152 3.06 -8.09 8.23
C ILE A 152 4.55 -7.92 7.94
N ARG A 153 5.35 -7.98 9.00
CA ARG A 153 6.81 -8.03 8.98
C ARG A 153 7.28 -9.36 9.50
#